data_AF-A0A1T1BD20-F1
#
_entry.id   AF-A0A1T1BD20-F1
#
_cell.length_a   1.000
_cell.length_b   1.000
_cell.length_c   1.000
_cell.angle_alpha   90.00
_cell.angle_beta   90.00
_cell.angle_gamma   90.00
#
_symmetry.space_group_name_H-M   'P 1'
#
loop_
_entity.id
_entity.type
_entity.pdbx_description
1 polymer ?
#
loop_
_entity_poly.entity_id
_entity_poly.type
_entity_poly.pdbx_seq_one_letter_code
_entity_poly.pdbx_strand_id
1 'polypeptide(L)'
;MKRSLALLTVGALLLASCDRTTPTPTDPAQKEPAAPVVGQSLEVQDVAGTAQSAAKQMAAMTDPNNPDLDPDLKTLLGLFNVGGAPVRPNSLDLSGAASFGKSFVQGIGGKGRVTTQALTTVQEALPTGTRTINRDGTISETTTPTDGYVLVDARSDLRIQAQWKVGGAATVWVNNGYRYDYRTGQSVMVQQEVPTNATGSVTASGKTVAGLKFNMTPGDCLNTVGPTALTLSGWAGREANAPVKLDLAYAWTEKDVLLSGSAQYATTKEKVAASMKLNVTGTTRNRCGDAFAFTPTRADLTGTLDIPSHKTELNVYLRDLSNLEFSAQAMNAPNALDRIGGTVNAALTFNGKAVVTAFGPLADGNDMDLQPGDQVKFRYVKSGKLVEADFRTAEKDLQELANPRR
;
A
#
# COMPACT_ATOMS: atom_id res chain seq x y z
N MET A 1 64.86 -12.36 -14.48
CA MET A 1 63.57 -13.09 -14.48
C MET A 1 63.32 -13.89 -13.18
N LYS A 2 63.50 -13.29 -11.99
CA LYS A 2 63.22 -13.95 -10.69
C LYS A 2 62.24 -13.18 -9.78
N ARG A 3 61.84 -11.97 -10.17
CA ARG A 3 60.87 -11.15 -9.40
C ARG A 3 59.41 -11.36 -9.85
N SER A 4 59.18 -11.82 -11.08
CA SER A 4 57.82 -12.06 -11.61
C SER A 4 57.19 -13.36 -11.09
N LEU A 5 57.98 -14.37 -10.71
CA LEU A 5 57.46 -15.64 -10.20
C LEU A 5 56.98 -15.56 -8.74
N ALA A 6 57.62 -14.70 -7.93
CA ALA A 6 57.24 -14.49 -6.52
C ALA A 6 55.92 -13.71 -6.39
N LEU A 7 55.64 -12.78 -7.31
CA LEU A 7 54.37 -12.04 -7.35
C LEU A 7 53.18 -12.91 -7.77
N LEU A 8 53.41 -13.89 -8.66
CA LEU A 8 52.38 -14.84 -9.09
C LEU A 8 52.06 -15.89 -8.01
N THR A 9 53.05 -16.30 -7.21
CA THR A 9 52.83 -17.26 -6.11
C THR A 9 52.17 -16.62 -4.89
N VAL A 10 52.51 -15.37 -4.55
CA VAL A 10 51.81 -14.61 -3.47
C VAL A 10 50.38 -14.25 -3.88
N GLY A 11 50.14 -13.93 -5.15
CA GLY A 11 48.79 -13.70 -5.69
C GLY A 11 47.91 -14.95 -5.61
N ALA A 12 48.45 -16.12 -5.93
CA ALA A 12 47.71 -17.38 -5.86
C ALA A 12 47.37 -17.81 -4.42
N LEU A 13 48.24 -17.56 -3.43
CA LEU A 13 47.93 -17.84 -2.02
C LEU A 13 46.88 -16.86 -1.43
N LEU A 14 46.88 -15.59 -1.84
CA LEU A 14 45.87 -14.60 -1.39
C LEU A 14 44.48 -14.84 -2.01
N LEU A 15 44.43 -15.47 -3.19
CA LEU A 15 43.18 -15.88 -3.84
C LEU A 15 42.63 -17.20 -3.27
N ALA A 16 43.49 -18.06 -2.70
CA ALA A 16 43.08 -19.29 -2.01
C ALA A 16 42.65 -19.06 -0.54
N SER A 17 43.06 -17.95 0.09
CA SER A 17 42.59 -17.55 1.44
C SER A 17 41.33 -16.69 1.43
N CYS A 18 40.82 -16.33 0.24
CA CYS A 18 39.50 -15.73 0.10
C CYS A 18 38.46 -16.85 0.01
N ASP A 19 38.16 -17.47 1.16
CA ASP A 19 36.90 -18.17 1.33
C ASP A 19 35.77 -17.15 1.12
N ARG A 20 35.34 -16.99 -0.13
CA ARG A 20 34.12 -16.26 -0.49
C ARG A 20 32.92 -17.13 -0.13
N THR A 21 32.79 -17.44 1.15
CA THR A 21 31.46 -17.48 1.73
C THR A 21 31.06 -16.02 1.90
N THR A 22 30.55 -15.41 0.83
CA THR A 22 29.62 -14.29 1.02
C THR A 22 28.62 -14.81 2.04
N PRO A 23 28.51 -14.22 3.25
CA PRO A 23 27.55 -14.71 4.22
C PRO A 23 26.22 -14.70 3.51
N THR A 24 25.65 -15.89 3.31
CA THR A 24 24.33 -16.03 2.69
C THR A 24 23.44 -15.04 3.43
N PRO A 25 22.79 -14.09 2.75
CA PRO A 25 21.95 -13.10 3.40
C PRO A 25 21.02 -13.86 4.34
N THR A 26 21.22 -13.69 5.65
CA THR A 26 20.40 -14.38 6.63
C THR A 26 19.00 -13.82 6.49
N ASP A 27 18.02 -14.69 6.27
CA ASP A 27 16.63 -14.27 6.18
C ASP A 27 16.30 -13.51 7.47
N PRO A 28 15.88 -12.24 7.41
CA PRO A 28 15.57 -11.45 8.61
C PRO A 28 14.52 -12.12 9.50
N ALA A 29 13.69 -13.01 8.94
CA ALA A 29 12.75 -13.81 9.71
C ALA A 29 13.39 -14.82 10.67
N GLN A 30 14.62 -15.27 10.42
CA GLN A 30 15.31 -16.28 11.24
C GLN A 30 15.97 -15.69 12.49
N LYS A 31 16.21 -14.38 12.52
CA LYS A 31 16.87 -13.71 13.63
C LYS A 31 15.84 -13.12 14.57
N GLU A 32 15.71 -13.68 15.76
CA GLU A 32 14.86 -13.13 16.81
C GLU A 32 15.14 -11.61 16.99
N PRO A 33 14.10 -10.76 16.92
CA PRO A 33 14.25 -9.32 17.03
C PRO A 33 14.75 -8.94 18.44
N ALA A 34 15.56 -7.90 18.52
CA ALA A 34 16.08 -7.41 19.78
C ALA A 34 14.93 -6.97 20.70
N ALA A 35 14.89 -7.49 21.92
CA ALA A 35 13.87 -7.12 22.89
C ALA A 35 13.91 -5.60 23.19
N PRO A 36 12.74 -4.98 23.46
CA PRO A 36 12.67 -3.62 24.00
C PRO A 36 13.52 -3.46 25.27
N VAL A 37 14.19 -2.32 25.41
CA VAL A 37 15.11 -2.03 26.52
C VAL A 37 14.47 -0.98 27.43
N VAL A 38 14.28 -1.33 28.70
CA VAL A 38 13.73 -0.43 29.73
C VAL A 38 14.56 0.87 29.79
N GLY A 39 13.88 2.01 29.80
CA GLY A 39 14.51 3.34 29.83
C GLY A 39 15.07 3.82 28.48
N GLN A 40 15.01 3.01 27.41
CA GLN A 40 15.38 3.42 26.04
C GLN A 40 14.23 3.29 25.06
N SER A 41 13.40 2.25 25.22
CA SER A 41 12.23 1.99 24.40
C SER A 41 11.05 2.85 24.82
N LEU A 42 10.21 3.24 23.85
CA LEU A 42 8.92 3.85 24.13
C LEU A 42 8.05 2.85 24.90
N GLU A 43 7.51 3.27 26.04
CA GLU A 43 6.60 2.44 26.82
C GLU A 43 5.23 2.37 26.15
N VAL A 44 4.56 1.22 26.23
CA VAL A 44 3.28 1.01 25.54
C VAL A 44 2.20 1.99 25.98
N GLN A 45 2.24 2.48 27.23
CA GLN A 45 1.30 3.46 27.76
C GLN A 45 1.47 4.87 27.15
N ASP A 46 2.65 5.17 26.61
CA ASP A 46 2.98 6.48 26.03
C ASP A 46 2.78 6.50 24.51
N VAL A 47 2.47 5.35 23.89
CA VAL A 47 2.26 5.20 22.45
C VAL A 47 1.14 6.12 21.96
N ALA A 48 0.01 6.18 22.67
CA ALA A 48 -1.11 7.02 22.29
C ALA A 48 -0.75 8.51 22.31
N GLY A 49 -0.05 8.97 23.35
CA GLY A 49 0.43 10.35 23.45
C GLY A 49 1.43 10.70 22.34
N THR A 50 2.32 9.77 22.02
CA THR A 50 3.30 9.91 20.93
C THR A 50 2.62 9.97 19.56
N ALA A 51 1.63 9.12 19.32
CA ALA A 51 0.83 9.14 18.09
C ALA A 51 0.05 10.46 17.94
N GLN A 52 -0.52 10.98 19.03
CA GLN A 52 -1.18 12.30 19.02
C GLN A 52 -0.19 13.44 18.76
N SER A 53 1.02 13.38 19.31
CA SER A 53 2.09 14.34 19.03
C SER A 53 2.46 14.34 17.54
N ALA A 54 2.70 13.16 16.97
CA ALA A 54 2.98 12.99 15.55
C ALA A 54 1.83 13.49 14.66
N ALA A 55 0.58 13.22 15.04
CA ALA A 55 -0.61 13.70 14.32
C ALA A 55 -0.74 15.23 14.36
N LYS A 56 -0.47 15.87 15.51
CA LYS A 56 -0.44 17.34 15.63
C LYS A 56 0.62 17.95 14.74
N GLN A 57 1.81 17.35 14.70
CA GLN A 57 2.88 17.81 13.83
C GLN A 57 2.54 17.69 12.35
N MET A 58 1.98 16.54 11.94
CA MET A 58 1.49 16.35 10.57
C MET A 58 0.41 17.39 10.21
N ALA A 59 -0.56 17.62 11.11
CA ALA A 59 -1.60 18.62 10.89
C ALA A 59 -1.03 20.03 10.71
N ALA A 60 -0.05 20.42 11.53
CA ALA A 60 0.66 21.70 11.40
C ALA A 60 1.42 21.81 10.08
N MET A 61 2.08 20.74 9.63
CA MET A 61 2.77 20.71 8.34
C MET A 61 1.81 20.89 7.17
N THR A 62 0.61 20.31 7.23
CA THR A 62 -0.40 20.40 6.18
C THR A 62 -1.32 21.62 6.25
N ASP A 63 -1.16 22.48 7.26
CA ASP A 63 -1.97 23.70 7.40
C ASP A 63 -1.72 24.65 6.19
N PRO A 64 -2.76 25.05 5.45
CA PRO A 64 -2.63 26.02 4.36
C PRO A 64 -2.00 27.37 4.77
N ASN A 65 -2.07 27.70 6.06
CA ASN A 65 -1.48 28.92 6.63
C ASN A 65 -0.05 28.71 7.15
N ASN A 66 0.51 27.51 7.06
CA ASN A 66 1.88 27.24 7.48
C ASN A 66 2.84 28.15 6.69
N PRO A 67 3.67 28.99 7.34
CA PRO A 67 4.60 29.88 6.66
C PRO A 67 5.67 29.13 5.85
N ASP A 68 5.93 27.87 6.20
CA ASP A 68 6.90 27.01 5.55
C ASP A 68 6.29 26.17 4.40
N LEU A 69 4.97 26.27 4.17
CA LEU A 69 4.28 25.57 3.08
C LEU A 69 4.95 25.85 1.72
N ASP A 70 5.12 24.81 0.90
CA ASP A 70 5.71 24.98 -0.42
C ASP A 70 4.87 25.98 -1.27
N PRO A 71 5.48 27.04 -1.82
CA PRO A 71 4.76 28.04 -2.61
C PRO A 71 3.97 27.47 -3.79
N ASP A 72 4.46 26.39 -4.42
CA ASP A 72 3.78 25.76 -5.55
C ASP A 72 2.57 24.94 -5.08
N LEU A 73 2.65 24.32 -3.90
CA LEU A 73 1.48 23.69 -3.27
C LEU A 73 0.46 24.72 -2.82
N LYS A 74 0.88 25.85 -2.27
CA LYS A 74 -0.03 26.94 -1.88
C LYS A 74 -0.83 27.43 -3.08
N THR A 75 -0.17 27.57 -4.22
CA THR A 75 -0.81 27.94 -5.49
C THR A 75 -1.81 26.85 -5.91
N LEU A 76 -1.42 25.57 -5.86
CA LEU A 76 -2.31 24.46 -6.17
C LEU A 76 -3.55 24.41 -5.26
N LEU A 77 -3.37 24.53 -3.94
CA LEU A 77 -4.46 24.54 -2.95
C LEU A 77 -5.40 25.74 -3.15
N GLY A 78 -4.87 26.89 -3.55
CA GLY A 78 -5.65 28.07 -3.92
C GLY A 78 -6.51 27.85 -5.17
N LEU A 79 -6.02 27.11 -6.16
CA LEU A 79 -6.77 26.79 -7.40
C LEU A 79 -7.97 25.87 -7.15
N PHE A 80 -7.84 24.93 -6.22
CA PHE A 80 -8.93 24.01 -5.85
C PHE A 80 -9.83 24.53 -4.72
N ASN A 81 -9.63 25.80 -4.29
CA ASN A 81 -10.39 26.47 -3.24
C ASN A 81 -10.56 25.62 -1.96
N VAL A 82 -9.48 24.93 -1.55
CA VAL A 82 -9.46 24.07 -0.34
C VAL A 82 -9.42 24.91 0.96
N GLY A 83 -9.43 26.23 0.86
CA GLY A 83 -9.33 27.18 1.99
C GLY A 83 -10.59 27.31 2.85
N GLY A 84 -11.67 26.57 2.58
CA GLY A 84 -12.94 26.68 3.32
C GLY A 84 -13.13 25.67 4.46
N ALA A 85 -12.36 24.58 4.48
CA ALA A 85 -12.48 23.58 5.53
C ALA A 85 -11.10 22.99 5.82
N PRO A 86 -10.71 22.84 7.11
CA PRO A 86 -9.56 22.01 7.41
C PRO A 86 -9.84 20.65 6.76
N VAL A 87 -8.92 20.19 5.90
CA VAL A 87 -8.79 18.77 5.63
C VAL A 87 -8.47 18.20 6.99
N ARG A 88 -9.50 17.78 7.73
CA ARG A 88 -9.30 17.07 8.97
C ARG A 88 -8.49 15.85 8.54
N PRO A 89 -7.24 15.67 9.02
CA PRO A 89 -6.67 14.36 8.97
C PRO A 89 -7.63 13.54 9.81
N ASN A 90 -8.55 12.83 9.14
CA ASN A 90 -9.17 11.67 9.77
C ASN A 90 -7.97 10.91 10.29
N SER A 91 -7.94 10.76 11.62
CA SER A 91 -6.92 10.03 12.37
C SER A 91 -6.30 8.97 11.48
N LEU A 92 -4.97 8.94 11.40
CA LEU A 92 -4.23 7.80 10.85
C LEU A 92 -4.72 6.56 11.59
N ASP A 93 -5.77 5.96 11.04
CA ASP A 93 -6.48 4.87 11.65
C ASP A 93 -5.76 3.62 11.19
N LEU A 94 -4.87 3.15 12.06
CA LEU A 94 -4.14 1.90 11.85
C LEU A 94 -5.08 0.67 11.93
N SER A 95 -6.36 0.84 12.31
CA SER A 95 -7.41 -0.18 12.05
C SER A 95 -7.58 -0.44 10.55
N GLY A 96 -7.10 0.48 9.71
CA GLY A 96 -6.88 0.36 8.26
C GLY A 96 -6.12 -0.90 7.84
N ALA A 97 -5.14 -1.38 8.63
CA ALA A 97 -4.37 -2.58 8.26
C ALA A 97 -5.18 -3.88 8.46
N ALA A 98 -5.92 -3.97 9.57
CA ALA A 98 -6.83 -5.08 9.84
C ALA A 98 -8.06 -5.05 8.92
N SER A 99 -8.59 -3.86 8.61
CA SER A 99 -9.67 -3.67 7.65
C SER A 99 -9.22 -3.87 6.21
N PHE A 100 -7.97 -3.55 5.83
CA PHE A 100 -7.39 -3.91 4.54
C PHE A 100 -7.31 -5.43 4.39
N GLY A 101 -6.81 -6.16 5.39
CA GLY A 101 -6.82 -7.63 5.39
C GLY A 101 -8.24 -8.20 5.25
N LYS A 102 -9.20 -7.64 5.98
CA LYS A 102 -10.63 -8.03 5.90
C LYS A 102 -11.25 -7.67 4.55
N SER A 103 -10.95 -6.50 3.98
CA SER A 103 -11.44 -6.03 2.67
C SER A 103 -10.77 -6.75 1.50
N PHE A 104 -9.50 -7.14 1.64
CA PHE A 104 -8.77 -7.99 0.70
C PHE A 104 -9.39 -9.39 0.67
N VAL A 105 -9.59 -10.02 1.83
CA VAL A 105 -10.24 -11.33 1.95
C VAL A 105 -11.71 -11.28 1.51
N GLN A 106 -12.47 -10.23 1.84
CA GLN A 106 -13.87 -10.06 1.41
C GLN A 106 -13.98 -9.73 -0.09
N GLY A 107 -13.03 -8.98 -0.65
CA GLY A 107 -12.96 -8.65 -2.08
C GLY A 107 -12.60 -9.87 -2.94
N ILE A 108 -11.77 -10.77 -2.41
CA ILE A 108 -11.35 -12.02 -3.07
C ILE A 108 -12.36 -13.16 -2.83
N GLY A 109 -13.04 -13.15 -1.68
CA GLY A 109 -13.72 -14.32 -1.13
C GLY A 109 -15.22 -14.48 -1.37
N GLY A 110 -15.97 -13.55 -2.00
CA GLY A 110 -17.38 -13.91 -2.27
C GLY A 110 -18.44 -12.91 -2.69
N LYS A 111 -18.16 -11.65 -3.05
CA LYS A 111 -19.25 -10.74 -3.50
C LYS A 111 -19.03 -9.98 -4.80
N GLY A 112 -17.87 -10.13 -5.45
CA GLY A 112 -17.51 -9.41 -6.67
C GLY A 112 -17.56 -10.22 -7.97
N ARG A 113 -17.92 -11.51 -7.92
CA ARG A 113 -17.99 -12.31 -9.15
C ARG A 113 -19.23 -11.92 -9.93
N VAL A 114 -19.02 -11.14 -10.99
CA VAL A 114 -20.06 -10.84 -11.97
C VAL A 114 -20.36 -12.14 -12.72
N THR A 115 -21.48 -12.77 -12.35
CA THR A 115 -22.04 -13.89 -13.10
C THR A 115 -22.39 -13.42 -14.50
N THR A 116 -21.65 -13.88 -15.49
CA THR A 116 -21.92 -13.64 -16.91
C THR A 116 -23.08 -14.52 -17.36
N GLN A 117 -24.31 -14.12 -17.05
CA GLN A 117 -25.44 -14.50 -17.91
C GLN A 117 -25.30 -13.72 -19.22
N ALA A 118 -25.58 -14.37 -20.35
CA ALA A 118 -25.52 -13.77 -21.68
C ALA A 118 -26.57 -12.65 -21.80
N LEU A 119 -26.19 -11.46 -21.34
CA LEU A 119 -26.97 -10.24 -21.41
C LEU A 119 -26.37 -9.34 -22.49
N THR A 120 -27.24 -8.63 -23.20
CA THR A 120 -26.84 -7.52 -24.07
C THR A 120 -25.95 -6.57 -23.27
N THR A 121 -24.77 -6.28 -23.80
CA THR A 121 -23.76 -5.45 -23.13
C THR A 121 -23.78 -4.04 -23.70
N VAL A 122 -23.83 -3.04 -22.83
CA VAL A 122 -23.69 -1.62 -23.19
C VAL A 122 -22.26 -1.19 -22.87
N GLN A 123 -21.60 -0.56 -23.84
CA GLN A 123 -20.23 -0.06 -23.68
C GLN A 123 -20.22 1.46 -23.50
N GLU A 124 -19.59 1.93 -22.42
CA GLU A 124 -19.36 3.33 -22.10
C GLU A 124 -17.87 3.67 -22.29
N ALA A 125 -17.56 4.26 -23.45
CA ALA A 125 -16.21 4.66 -23.81
C ALA A 125 -15.70 5.84 -22.95
N LEU A 126 -14.39 5.97 -22.81
CA LEU A 126 -13.77 7.11 -22.15
C LEU A 126 -14.08 8.39 -22.95
N PRO A 127 -14.47 9.49 -22.28
CA PRO A 127 -14.84 10.72 -22.97
C PRO A 127 -13.63 11.29 -23.69
N THR A 128 -13.71 11.66 -24.97
CA THR A 128 -12.57 12.27 -25.69
C THR A 128 -12.83 13.74 -25.98
N GLY A 129 -11.79 14.47 -26.39
CA GLY A 129 -11.92 15.86 -26.83
C GLY A 129 -11.46 16.88 -25.80
N THR A 130 -11.69 18.15 -26.13
CA THR A 130 -11.39 19.28 -25.25
C THR A 130 -12.67 20.01 -24.91
N ARG A 131 -12.93 20.22 -23.62
CA ARG A 131 -13.98 21.11 -23.12
C ARG A 131 -13.33 22.36 -22.58
N THR A 132 -13.71 23.53 -23.10
CA THR A 132 -13.21 24.82 -22.67
C THR A 132 -14.32 25.65 -22.06
N ILE A 133 -14.12 26.10 -20.83
CA ILE A 133 -14.91 27.14 -20.19
C ILE A 133 -14.25 28.47 -20.53
N ASN A 134 -14.86 29.24 -21.42
CA ASN A 134 -14.33 30.51 -21.88
C ASN A 134 -14.43 31.58 -20.78
N ARG A 135 -13.73 32.70 -21.01
CA ARG A 135 -13.69 33.82 -20.04
C ARG A 135 -15.05 34.48 -19.81
N ASP A 136 -15.89 34.51 -20.83
CA ASP A 136 -17.27 35.00 -20.79
C ASP A 136 -18.25 34.00 -20.14
N GLY A 137 -17.75 32.81 -19.82
CA GLY A 137 -18.48 31.71 -19.22
C GLY A 137 -19.27 30.82 -20.16
N THR A 138 -19.13 31.04 -21.47
CA THR A 138 -19.60 30.08 -22.47
C THR A 138 -18.76 28.80 -22.44
N ILE A 139 -19.32 27.71 -22.94
CA ILE A 139 -18.64 26.42 -23.08
C ILE A 139 -18.43 26.13 -24.56
N SER A 140 -17.20 25.80 -24.94
CA SER A 140 -16.86 25.29 -26.27
C SER A 140 -16.26 23.89 -26.14
N GLU A 141 -16.54 23.04 -27.14
CA GLU A 141 -16.08 21.65 -27.16
C GLU A 141 -15.44 21.33 -28.51
N THR A 142 -14.35 20.57 -28.48
CA THR A 142 -13.69 20.02 -29.67
C THR A 142 -13.55 18.52 -29.51
N THR A 143 -13.50 17.80 -30.64
CA THR A 143 -13.36 16.33 -30.67
C THR A 143 -11.93 15.84 -30.49
N THR A 144 -10.95 16.75 -30.44
CA THR A 144 -9.54 16.44 -30.21
C THR A 144 -9.13 16.83 -28.79
N PRO A 145 -8.28 16.04 -28.10
CA PRO A 145 -7.64 14.80 -28.56
C PRO A 145 -8.58 13.58 -28.60
N THR A 146 -8.26 12.55 -29.39
CA THR A 146 -9.04 11.29 -29.52
C THR A 146 -8.52 10.16 -28.62
N ASP A 147 -7.40 10.40 -27.94
CA ASP A 147 -6.70 9.49 -27.04
C ASP A 147 -6.67 10.00 -25.59
N GLY A 148 -7.47 11.01 -25.30
CA GLY A 148 -7.49 11.70 -24.02
C GLY A 148 -8.65 12.69 -23.92
N TYR A 149 -8.71 13.36 -22.77
CA TYR A 149 -9.62 14.44 -22.49
C TYR A 149 -8.89 15.62 -21.88
N VAL A 150 -9.32 16.81 -22.28
CA VAL A 150 -8.77 18.06 -21.80
C VAL A 150 -9.91 18.92 -21.29
N LEU A 151 -9.78 19.40 -20.06
CA LEU A 151 -10.60 20.47 -19.51
C LEU A 151 -9.75 21.74 -19.44
N VAL A 152 -10.22 22.82 -20.05
CA VAL A 152 -9.60 24.15 -19.97
C VAL A 152 -10.57 25.09 -19.27
N ASP A 153 -10.13 25.74 -18.21
CA ASP A 153 -10.81 26.89 -17.62
C ASP A 153 -9.98 28.15 -17.94
N ALA A 154 -10.46 28.93 -18.91
CA ALA A 154 -9.79 30.13 -19.37
C ALA A 154 -9.94 31.32 -18.40
N ARG A 155 -10.81 31.23 -17.39
CA ARG A 155 -10.98 32.27 -16.35
C ARG A 155 -9.87 32.18 -15.31
N SER A 156 -9.55 30.95 -14.89
CA SER A 156 -8.50 30.68 -13.90
C SER A 156 -7.16 30.26 -14.52
N ASP A 157 -7.06 30.26 -15.85
CA ASP A 157 -5.87 29.80 -16.60
C ASP A 157 -5.42 28.39 -16.18
N LEU A 158 -6.42 27.51 -16.04
CA LEU A 158 -6.26 26.12 -15.60
C LEU A 158 -6.49 25.17 -16.78
N ARG A 159 -5.64 24.16 -16.91
CA ARG A 159 -5.78 23.08 -17.87
C ARG A 159 -5.55 21.75 -17.17
N ILE A 160 -6.56 20.88 -17.18
CA ILE A 160 -6.47 19.50 -16.72
C ILE A 160 -6.46 18.62 -17.97
N GLN A 161 -5.46 17.77 -18.09
CA GLN A 161 -5.31 16.87 -19.22
C GLN A 161 -5.13 15.44 -18.73
N ALA A 162 -5.89 14.52 -19.30
CA ALA A 162 -5.74 13.09 -19.12
C ALA A 162 -5.58 12.42 -20.50
N GLN A 163 -4.63 11.50 -20.63
CA GLN A 163 -4.37 10.74 -21.84
C GLN A 163 -4.33 9.26 -21.47
N TRP A 164 -4.99 8.37 -22.21
CA TRP A 164 -5.14 6.94 -21.88
C TRP A 164 -4.72 5.96 -22.98
N LYS A 165 -4.31 6.46 -24.16
CA LYS A 165 -3.63 5.64 -25.19
C LYS A 165 -2.18 6.08 -25.36
N VAL A 166 -1.50 6.35 -24.25
CA VAL A 166 -0.11 6.82 -24.23
C VAL A 166 0.79 5.77 -24.90
N GLY A 167 1.51 6.17 -25.95
CA GLY A 167 2.36 5.28 -26.74
C GLY A 167 1.59 4.22 -27.56
N GLY A 168 0.30 4.45 -27.84
CA GLY A 168 -0.55 3.50 -28.57
C GLY A 168 -1.08 2.34 -27.71
N ALA A 169 -0.94 2.44 -26.39
CA ALA A 169 -1.46 1.44 -25.46
C ALA A 169 -2.98 1.24 -25.64
N ALA A 170 -3.41 -0.02 -25.64
CA ALA A 170 -4.81 -0.37 -25.76
C ALA A 170 -5.59 0.01 -24.48
N THR A 171 -6.86 0.29 -24.61
CA THR A 171 -7.81 0.31 -23.50
C THR A 171 -8.44 -1.07 -23.35
N VAL A 172 -9.05 -1.33 -22.21
CA VAL A 172 -9.80 -2.57 -21.96
C VAL A 172 -11.18 -2.25 -21.40
N TRP A 173 -12.10 -3.20 -21.53
CA TRP A 173 -13.47 -3.06 -21.05
C TRP A 173 -13.64 -3.81 -19.74
N VAL A 174 -14.07 -3.09 -18.71
CA VAL A 174 -14.38 -3.66 -17.39
C VAL A 174 -15.87 -3.63 -17.11
N ASN A 175 -16.39 -4.69 -16.49
CA ASN A 175 -17.78 -4.77 -16.07
C ASN A 175 -18.03 -3.73 -14.97
N ASN A 176 -18.94 -2.79 -15.22
CA ASN A 176 -19.34 -1.71 -14.32
C ASN A 176 -20.81 -1.89 -13.86
N GLY A 177 -21.14 -3.13 -13.46
CA GLY A 177 -22.47 -3.48 -12.97
C GLY A 177 -23.55 -3.58 -14.04
N TYR A 178 -24.79 -3.26 -13.65
CA TYR A 178 -25.98 -3.39 -14.49
C TYR A 178 -26.73 -2.07 -14.58
N ARG A 179 -27.32 -1.78 -15.74
CA ARG A 179 -28.24 -0.66 -15.96
C ARG A 179 -29.61 -1.21 -16.31
N TYR A 180 -30.65 -0.67 -15.68
CA TYR A 180 -32.01 -0.98 -16.07
C TYR A 180 -32.38 -0.19 -17.33
N ASP A 181 -32.70 -0.89 -18.41
CA ASP A 181 -33.22 -0.29 -19.63
C ASP A 181 -34.75 -0.19 -19.53
N TYR A 182 -35.23 1.04 -19.30
CA TYR A 182 -36.65 1.36 -19.17
C TYR A 182 -37.44 1.19 -20.47
N ARG A 183 -36.78 1.05 -21.63
CA ARG A 183 -37.47 0.82 -22.92
C ARG A 183 -37.74 -0.65 -23.18
N THR A 184 -36.82 -1.53 -22.76
CA THR A 184 -36.93 -2.98 -22.94
C THR A 184 -37.41 -3.71 -21.68
N GLY A 185 -37.42 -3.02 -20.53
CA GLY A 185 -37.81 -3.58 -19.24
C GLY A 185 -36.77 -4.55 -18.66
N GLN A 186 -35.55 -4.58 -19.19
CA GLN A 186 -34.50 -5.54 -18.86
C GLN A 186 -33.27 -4.87 -18.23
N SER A 187 -32.58 -5.60 -17.36
CA SER A 187 -31.25 -5.20 -16.86
C SER A 187 -30.17 -5.63 -17.86
N VAL A 188 -29.36 -4.67 -18.32
CA VAL A 188 -28.24 -4.91 -19.22
C VAL A 188 -26.91 -4.75 -18.49
N MET A 189 -25.91 -5.53 -18.86
CA MET A 189 -24.56 -5.37 -18.30
C MET A 189 -23.90 -4.12 -18.89
N VAL A 190 -23.32 -3.28 -18.04
CA VAL A 190 -22.55 -2.11 -18.48
C VAL A 190 -21.07 -2.47 -18.42
N GLN A 191 -20.35 -2.14 -19.49
CA GLN A 191 -18.91 -2.18 -19.54
C GLN A 191 -18.37 -0.77 -19.68
N GLN A 192 -17.39 -0.42 -18.85
CA GLN A 192 -16.69 0.85 -18.91
C GLN A 192 -15.32 0.64 -19.55
N GLU A 193 -14.94 1.51 -20.48
CA GLU A 193 -13.59 1.54 -21.02
C GLU A 193 -12.65 2.09 -19.94
N VAL A 194 -11.49 1.45 -19.77
CA VAL A 194 -10.44 1.88 -18.85
C VAL A 194 -9.06 1.83 -19.53
N PRO A 195 -8.16 2.78 -19.20
CA PRO A 195 -6.77 2.74 -19.70
C PRO A 195 -6.03 1.49 -19.25
N THR A 196 -5.08 1.04 -20.07
CA THR A 196 -3.94 0.24 -19.56
C THR A 196 -2.71 1.10 -19.29
N ASN A 197 -2.60 2.27 -19.93
CA ASN A 197 -1.54 3.23 -19.66
C ASN A 197 -2.10 4.64 -19.79
N ALA A 198 -2.02 5.42 -18.72
CA ALA A 198 -2.53 6.78 -18.71
C ALA A 198 -1.60 7.77 -18.02
N THR A 199 -1.65 9.01 -18.47
CA THR A 199 -0.99 10.13 -17.82
C THR A 199 -2.00 11.25 -17.58
N GLY A 200 -1.93 11.86 -16.42
CA GLY A 200 -2.68 13.06 -16.06
C GLY A 200 -1.73 14.22 -15.77
N SER A 201 -2.14 15.44 -16.10
CA SER A 201 -1.44 16.65 -15.69
C SER A 201 -2.41 17.78 -15.38
N VAL A 202 -2.00 18.62 -14.45
CA VAL A 202 -2.65 19.89 -14.14
C VAL A 202 -1.66 21.00 -14.45
N THR A 203 -2.05 21.90 -15.33
CA THR A 203 -1.28 23.09 -15.70
C THR A 203 -2.03 24.33 -15.26
N ALA A 204 -1.35 25.21 -14.55
CA ALA A 204 -1.89 26.49 -14.10
C ALA A 204 -0.94 27.61 -14.52
N SER A 205 -1.46 28.66 -15.14
CA SER A 205 -0.65 29.80 -15.62
C SER A 205 0.56 29.37 -16.47
N GLY A 206 0.33 28.40 -17.37
CA GLY A 206 1.35 27.85 -18.27
C GLY A 206 2.38 26.92 -17.63
N LYS A 207 2.28 26.61 -16.32
CA LYS A 207 3.19 25.70 -15.61
C LYS A 207 2.47 24.43 -15.15
N THR A 208 3.06 23.26 -15.37
CA THR A 208 2.54 22.00 -14.82
C THR A 208 2.82 21.94 -13.32
N VAL A 209 1.76 21.85 -12.53
CA VAL A 209 1.76 21.92 -11.07
C VAL A 209 1.38 20.60 -10.41
N ALA A 210 0.88 19.64 -11.18
CA ALA A 210 0.68 18.27 -10.73
C ALA A 210 0.74 17.30 -11.92
N GLY A 211 1.15 16.07 -11.64
CA GLY A 211 1.23 15.00 -12.63
C GLY A 211 0.85 13.66 -12.02
N LEU A 212 0.33 12.78 -12.86
CA LEU A 212 -0.05 11.42 -12.52
C LEU A 212 0.32 10.49 -13.67
N LYS A 213 0.79 9.29 -13.36
CA LYS A 213 1.01 8.21 -14.32
C LYS A 213 0.40 6.93 -13.77
N PHE A 214 -0.29 6.23 -14.63
CA PHE A 214 -1.00 5.01 -14.34
C PHE A 214 -0.59 3.96 -15.37
N ASN A 215 -0.31 2.75 -14.91
CA ASN A 215 -0.11 1.59 -15.77
C ASN A 215 -0.85 0.39 -15.17
N MET A 216 -1.48 -0.41 -16.01
CA MET A 216 -2.20 -1.61 -15.62
C MET A 216 -1.93 -2.71 -16.63
N THR A 217 -1.58 -3.88 -16.11
CA THR A 217 -1.62 -5.13 -16.87
C THR A 217 -2.96 -5.81 -16.57
N PRO A 218 -3.90 -5.87 -17.54
CA PRO A 218 -5.23 -6.44 -17.36
C PRO A 218 -5.24 -7.87 -16.79
N GLY A 219 -4.46 -8.76 -17.41
CA GLY A 219 -4.56 -10.20 -17.16
C GLY A 219 -5.89 -10.81 -17.59
N ASP A 220 -5.93 -12.14 -17.62
CA ASP A 220 -7.09 -12.89 -18.12
C ASP A 220 -8.32 -12.81 -17.21
N CYS A 221 -8.11 -12.44 -15.94
CA CYS A 221 -9.15 -12.39 -14.91
C CYS A 221 -9.56 -10.95 -14.51
N LEU A 222 -9.30 -9.93 -15.36
CA LEU A 222 -9.54 -8.52 -15.00
C LEU A 222 -10.95 -8.28 -14.44
N ASN A 223 -11.97 -8.89 -15.05
CA ASN A 223 -13.37 -8.70 -14.71
C ASN A 223 -13.85 -9.52 -13.48
N THR A 224 -13.00 -10.39 -12.92
CA THR A 224 -13.38 -11.25 -11.78
C THR A 224 -12.55 -10.98 -10.54
N VAL A 225 -11.24 -10.82 -10.68
CA VAL A 225 -10.32 -10.59 -9.54
C VAL A 225 -9.43 -9.35 -9.71
N GLY A 226 -9.67 -8.55 -10.76
CA GLY A 226 -8.87 -7.37 -11.06
C GLY A 226 -7.57 -7.67 -11.82
N PRO A 227 -6.71 -6.65 -12.01
CA PRO A 227 -5.53 -6.75 -12.86
C PRO A 227 -4.47 -7.72 -12.33
N THR A 228 -3.54 -8.13 -13.20
CA THR A 228 -2.33 -8.85 -12.77
C THR A 228 -1.26 -7.92 -12.25
N ALA A 229 -1.22 -6.66 -12.69
CA ALA A 229 -0.37 -5.64 -12.14
C ALA A 229 -0.96 -4.25 -12.35
N LEU A 230 -0.63 -3.33 -11.44
CA LEU A 230 -1.05 -1.93 -11.51
C LEU A 230 0.00 -1.05 -10.84
N THR A 231 0.33 0.08 -11.45
CA THR A 231 1.12 1.13 -10.83
C THR A 231 0.41 2.47 -10.97
N LEU A 232 0.51 3.28 -9.92
CA LEU A 232 0.05 4.65 -9.89
C LEU A 232 1.15 5.50 -9.27
N SER A 233 1.64 6.49 -9.99
CA SER A 233 2.60 7.47 -9.48
C SER A 233 2.01 8.86 -9.66
N GLY A 234 2.18 9.71 -8.66
CA GLY A 234 1.61 11.04 -8.64
C GLY A 234 2.54 12.02 -7.94
N TRP A 235 2.50 13.27 -8.37
CA TRP A 235 3.26 14.35 -7.76
C TRP A 235 2.50 15.67 -7.86
N ALA A 236 2.79 16.58 -6.93
CA ALA A 236 2.27 17.93 -6.93
C ALA A 236 3.33 18.95 -6.48
N GLY A 237 3.26 20.16 -7.04
CA GLY A 237 4.27 21.21 -6.91
C GLY A 237 5.24 21.22 -8.11
N ARG A 238 6.55 21.12 -7.85
CA ARG A 238 7.60 21.14 -8.89
C ARG A 238 7.99 19.73 -9.28
N GLU A 239 7.92 19.34 -10.54
CA GLU A 239 8.20 17.95 -10.97
C GLU A 239 9.54 17.39 -10.46
N ALA A 240 10.65 18.10 -10.66
CA ALA A 240 11.99 17.63 -10.28
C ALA A 240 12.15 17.44 -8.76
N ASN A 241 11.48 18.26 -7.95
CA ASN A 241 11.58 18.29 -6.50
C ASN A 241 10.19 18.42 -5.87
N ALA A 242 9.31 17.47 -6.21
CA ALA A 242 7.91 17.60 -5.82
C ALA A 242 7.76 17.53 -4.30
N PRO A 243 7.18 18.55 -3.65
CA PRO A 243 6.91 18.52 -2.23
C PRO A 243 5.88 17.45 -1.87
N VAL A 244 5.00 17.05 -2.80
CA VAL A 244 4.11 15.91 -2.64
C VAL A 244 4.43 14.83 -3.68
N LYS A 245 4.59 13.59 -3.23
CA LYS A 245 4.71 12.40 -4.08
C LYS A 245 3.87 11.26 -3.53
N LEU A 246 3.32 10.46 -4.42
CA LEU A 246 2.59 9.23 -4.13
C LEU A 246 2.99 8.18 -5.15
N ASP A 247 3.38 7.01 -4.68
CA ASP A 247 3.64 5.85 -5.53
C ASP A 247 2.90 4.65 -4.96
N LEU A 248 2.14 3.95 -5.78
CA LEU A 248 1.45 2.71 -5.48
C LEU A 248 1.81 1.69 -6.54
N ALA A 249 2.09 0.47 -6.13
CA ALA A 249 2.28 -0.65 -7.03
C ALA A 249 1.64 -1.90 -6.45
N TYR A 250 0.97 -2.64 -7.31
CA TYR A 250 0.36 -3.92 -7.03
C TYR A 250 0.73 -4.89 -8.14
N ALA A 251 1.00 -6.15 -7.77
CA ALA A 251 1.14 -7.23 -8.72
C ALA A 251 0.69 -8.54 -8.09
N TRP A 252 0.03 -9.38 -8.86
CA TRP A 252 -0.34 -10.74 -8.49
C TRP A 252 0.08 -11.67 -9.60
N THR A 253 1.05 -12.53 -9.29
CA THR A 253 1.57 -13.58 -10.17
C THR A 253 1.09 -14.95 -9.69
N GLU A 254 1.42 -16.03 -10.38
CA GLU A 254 1.06 -17.38 -9.92
C GLU A 254 1.59 -17.71 -8.51
N LYS A 255 2.71 -17.08 -8.14
CA LYS A 255 3.48 -17.39 -6.92
C LYS A 255 3.49 -16.28 -5.88
N ASP A 256 3.29 -15.02 -6.27
CA ASP A 256 3.47 -13.88 -5.38
C ASP A 256 2.36 -12.85 -5.52
N VAL A 257 1.96 -12.27 -4.39
CA VAL A 257 1.13 -11.07 -4.32
C VAL A 257 1.96 -9.95 -3.69
N LEU A 258 2.19 -8.91 -4.47
CA LEU A 258 2.97 -7.74 -4.12
C LEU A 258 2.05 -6.53 -4.00
N LEU A 259 2.20 -5.78 -2.91
CA LEU A 259 1.63 -4.46 -2.74
C LEU A 259 2.71 -3.56 -2.15
N SER A 260 2.93 -2.40 -2.74
CA SER A 260 3.79 -1.38 -2.15
C SER A 260 3.18 -0.01 -2.34
N GLY A 261 3.37 0.84 -1.35
CA GLY A 261 2.93 2.22 -1.38
C GLY A 261 3.98 3.11 -0.74
N SER A 262 4.15 4.31 -1.25
CA SER A 262 4.90 5.35 -0.58
C SER A 262 4.26 6.71 -0.81
N ALA A 263 4.30 7.54 0.21
CA ALA A 263 3.82 8.90 0.16
C ALA A 263 4.87 9.81 0.79
N GLN A 264 5.02 11.00 0.23
CA GLN A 264 5.88 12.04 0.75
C GLN A 264 5.11 13.36 0.77
N TYR A 265 5.32 14.11 1.85
CA TYR A 265 4.94 15.50 1.96
C TYR A 265 6.12 16.30 2.52
N ALA A 266 6.51 17.39 1.86
CA ALA A 266 7.61 18.25 2.29
C ALA A 266 7.16 19.71 2.30
N THR A 267 7.49 20.40 3.38
CA THR A 267 7.52 21.86 3.45
C THR A 267 8.93 22.34 3.06
N THR A 268 9.17 23.64 3.15
CA THR A 268 10.52 24.19 2.92
C THR A 268 11.53 23.80 4.00
N LYS A 269 11.08 23.36 5.18
CA LYS A 269 11.95 23.00 6.33
C LYS A 269 11.86 21.54 6.75
N GLU A 270 10.69 20.93 6.61
CA GLU A 270 10.39 19.64 7.18
C GLU A 270 9.89 18.68 6.10
N LYS A 271 10.11 17.38 6.32
CA LYS A 271 9.65 16.32 5.43
C LYS A 271 9.00 15.22 6.25
N VAL A 272 7.85 14.78 5.75
CA VAL A 272 7.17 13.55 6.17
C VAL A 272 7.23 12.56 5.03
N ALA A 273 7.53 11.31 5.36
CA ALA A 273 7.48 10.20 4.41
C ALA A 273 6.83 8.99 5.07
N ALA A 274 6.03 8.27 4.32
CA ALA A 274 5.49 6.98 4.70
C ALA A 274 5.74 5.98 3.58
N SER A 275 6.06 4.74 3.92
CA SER A 275 6.11 3.65 2.96
C SER A 275 5.57 2.37 3.56
N MET A 276 5.01 1.51 2.72
CA MET A 276 4.62 0.15 3.06
C MET A 276 4.94 -0.78 1.91
N LYS A 277 5.29 -2.02 2.24
CA LYS A 277 5.47 -3.09 1.28
C LYS A 277 5.01 -4.41 1.89
N LEU A 278 4.05 -5.03 1.24
CA LEU A 278 3.57 -6.38 1.49
C LEU A 278 4.01 -7.28 0.33
N ASN A 279 4.61 -8.41 0.66
CA ASN A 279 4.90 -9.49 -0.27
C ASN A 279 4.37 -10.79 0.32
N VAL A 280 3.41 -11.44 -0.34
CA VAL A 280 2.89 -12.74 0.06
C VAL A 280 3.25 -13.76 -1.00
N THR A 281 4.10 -14.71 -0.65
CA THR A 281 4.46 -15.83 -1.52
C THR A 281 3.53 -17.00 -1.21
N GLY A 282 3.06 -17.68 -2.24
CA GLY A 282 2.11 -18.78 -2.14
C GLY A 282 1.86 -19.46 -3.47
N THR A 283 0.75 -20.19 -3.56
CA THR A 283 0.28 -20.80 -4.82
C THR A 283 -1.15 -20.36 -5.08
N THR A 284 -1.40 -19.80 -6.26
CA THR A 284 -2.75 -19.47 -6.73
C THR A 284 -3.29 -20.57 -7.63
N ARG A 285 -4.53 -21.02 -7.40
CA ARG A 285 -5.26 -21.97 -8.24
C ARG A 285 -6.60 -21.37 -8.68
N ASN A 286 -7.00 -21.70 -9.91
CA ASN A 286 -8.29 -21.28 -10.50
C ASN A 286 -8.56 -19.79 -10.35
N ARG A 287 -7.56 -18.94 -10.61
CA ARG A 287 -7.60 -17.50 -10.34
C ARG A 287 -8.87 -16.81 -10.89
N CYS A 288 -9.30 -17.18 -12.09
CA CYS A 288 -10.47 -16.57 -12.73
C CYS A 288 -11.80 -17.26 -12.39
N GLY A 289 -11.77 -18.47 -11.83
CA GLY A 289 -12.92 -19.37 -11.76
C GLY A 289 -13.48 -19.52 -10.35
N ASP A 290 -14.62 -20.21 -10.23
CA ASP A 290 -15.35 -20.24 -8.97
C ASP A 290 -14.61 -20.94 -7.82
N ALA A 291 -13.77 -21.91 -8.17
CA ALA A 291 -12.90 -22.67 -7.29
C ALA A 291 -11.56 -21.97 -6.98
N PHE A 292 -11.54 -20.63 -6.95
CA PHE A 292 -10.38 -19.85 -6.53
C PHE A 292 -9.84 -20.35 -5.19
N ALA A 293 -8.53 -20.57 -5.15
CA ALA A 293 -7.81 -20.85 -3.92
C ALA A 293 -6.43 -20.20 -3.96
N PHE A 294 -6.06 -19.53 -2.88
CA PHE A 294 -4.70 -19.05 -2.66
C PHE A 294 -4.13 -19.62 -1.37
N THR A 295 -3.01 -20.33 -1.47
CA THR A 295 -2.35 -20.98 -0.33
C THR A 295 -1.01 -20.26 -0.08
N PRO A 296 -0.93 -19.32 0.86
CA PRO A 296 0.32 -18.66 1.20
C PRO A 296 1.30 -19.64 1.89
N THR A 297 2.59 -19.45 1.64
CA THR A 297 3.68 -20.14 2.33
C THR A 297 4.60 -19.17 3.08
N ARG A 298 4.56 -17.88 2.72
CA ARG A 298 5.35 -16.81 3.32
C ARG A 298 4.65 -15.46 3.16
N ALA A 299 4.85 -14.55 4.13
CA ALA A 299 4.50 -13.14 3.97
C ALA A 299 5.56 -12.22 4.58
N ASP A 300 5.83 -11.09 3.94
CA ASP A 300 6.67 -10.01 4.43
C ASP A 300 5.86 -8.72 4.40
N LEU A 301 5.66 -8.08 5.54
CA LEU A 301 5.10 -6.74 5.65
C LEU A 301 6.14 -5.83 6.28
N THR A 302 6.55 -4.81 5.54
CA THR A 302 7.46 -3.76 6.02
C THR A 302 6.79 -2.41 5.86
N GLY A 303 7.04 -1.50 6.79
CA GLY A 303 6.48 -0.16 6.74
C GLY A 303 7.37 0.84 7.46
N THR A 304 7.40 2.07 6.97
CA THR A 304 8.10 3.17 7.61
C THR A 304 7.19 4.39 7.68
N LEU A 305 7.36 5.16 8.75
CA LEU A 305 6.77 6.48 8.91
C LEU A 305 7.85 7.39 9.49
N ASP A 306 8.34 8.34 8.71
CA ASP A 306 9.30 9.36 9.12
C ASP A 306 8.54 10.69 9.20
N ILE A 307 8.21 11.11 10.42
CA ILE A 307 7.75 12.45 10.75
C ILE A 307 8.89 13.08 11.57
N PRO A 308 9.16 14.39 11.49
CA PRO A 308 10.30 14.94 12.21
C PRO A 308 10.22 14.63 13.71
N SER A 309 11.30 14.08 14.28
CA SER A 309 11.38 13.54 15.66
C SER A 309 10.56 12.27 15.98
N HIS A 310 9.80 11.73 15.02
CA HIS A 310 8.96 10.55 15.17
C HIS A 310 9.20 9.58 14.00
N LYS A 311 10.18 8.69 14.16
CA LYS A 311 10.50 7.67 13.15
C LYS A 311 9.99 6.31 13.59
N THR A 312 9.10 5.72 12.83
CA THR A 312 8.54 4.40 13.10
C THR A 312 8.90 3.45 11.98
N GLU A 313 9.30 2.23 12.33
CA GLU A 313 9.53 1.14 11.38
C GLU A 313 8.79 -0.11 11.86
N LEU A 314 8.00 -0.69 10.99
CA LEU A 314 7.29 -1.95 11.19
C LEU A 314 7.93 -2.99 10.28
N ASN A 315 8.32 -4.12 10.84
CA ASN A 315 8.73 -5.30 10.11
C ASN A 315 7.93 -6.49 10.64
N VAL A 316 7.31 -7.26 9.76
CA VAL A 316 6.59 -8.49 10.07
C VAL A 316 6.94 -9.52 9.00
N TYR A 317 7.44 -10.65 9.44
CA TYR A 317 7.81 -11.76 8.58
C TYR A 317 7.09 -13.01 9.06
N LEU A 318 6.37 -13.64 8.15
CA LEU A 318 5.74 -14.95 8.32
C LEU A 318 6.47 -15.95 7.44
N ARG A 319 6.87 -17.09 8.02
CA ARG A 319 7.56 -18.18 7.31
C ARG A 319 6.87 -19.50 7.54
N ASP A 320 7.09 -20.41 6.60
CA ASP A 320 6.65 -21.80 6.68
C ASP A 320 5.15 -21.94 6.96
N LEU A 321 4.36 -21.02 6.39
CA LEU A 321 2.91 -21.01 6.56
C LEU A 321 2.32 -22.29 5.98
N SER A 322 1.50 -22.95 6.78
CA SER A 322 0.82 -24.20 6.42
C SER A 322 -0.59 -24.22 7.01
N ASN A 323 -1.45 -25.05 6.41
CA ASN A 323 -2.89 -25.13 6.76
C ASN A 323 -3.64 -23.81 6.63
N LEU A 324 -3.13 -22.88 5.80
CA LEU A 324 -3.79 -21.63 5.48
C LEU A 324 -4.17 -21.62 4.00
N GLU A 325 -5.46 -21.62 3.70
CA GLU A 325 -5.98 -21.48 2.33
C GLU A 325 -7.07 -20.41 2.30
N PHE A 326 -6.89 -19.42 1.43
CA PHE A 326 -7.91 -18.45 1.09
C PHE A 326 -8.72 -18.98 -0.09
N SER A 327 -9.79 -19.72 0.21
CA SER A 327 -10.81 -20.16 -0.74
C SER A 327 -12.20 -20.03 -0.12
N ALA A 328 -13.24 -19.96 -0.95
CA ALA A 328 -14.61 -19.92 -0.43
C ALA A 328 -14.95 -21.16 0.42
N GLN A 329 -14.39 -22.32 0.08
CA GLN A 329 -14.59 -23.56 0.84
C GLN A 329 -13.84 -23.51 2.17
N ALA A 330 -12.55 -23.17 2.15
CA ALA A 330 -11.71 -23.12 3.36
C ALA A 330 -12.23 -22.08 4.35
N MET A 331 -12.55 -20.86 3.89
CA MET A 331 -12.99 -19.76 4.77
C MET A 331 -14.38 -19.97 5.38
N ASN A 332 -15.22 -20.84 4.81
CA ASN A 332 -16.53 -21.18 5.35
C ASN A 332 -16.51 -22.45 6.23
N ALA A 333 -15.37 -23.11 6.37
CA ALA A 333 -15.23 -24.24 7.28
C ALA A 333 -15.33 -23.76 8.75
N PRO A 334 -15.98 -24.53 9.66
CA PRO A 334 -16.11 -24.15 11.07
C PRO A 334 -14.77 -23.86 11.79
N ASN A 335 -13.68 -24.41 11.27
CA ASN A 335 -12.32 -24.36 11.81
C ASN A 335 -11.30 -23.86 10.77
N ALA A 336 -11.71 -22.92 9.91
CA ALA A 336 -10.92 -22.42 8.77
C ALA A 336 -9.51 -21.90 9.14
N LEU A 337 -9.31 -21.51 10.40
CA LEU A 337 -8.07 -20.94 10.92
C LEU A 337 -7.42 -21.81 12.00
N ASP A 338 -7.95 -23.01 12.27
CA ASP A 338 -7.35 -23.90 13.28
C ASP A 338 -6.07 -24.52 12.72
N ARG A 339 -5.07 -24.76 13.59
CA ARG A 339 -3.82 -25.44 13.23
C ARG A 339 -3.01 -24.74 12.14
N ILE A 340 -3.11 -23.42 12.04
CA ILE A 340 -2.21 -22.63 11.18
C ILE A 340 -0.79 -22.86 11.66
N GLY A 341 0.04 -23.44 10.80
CA GLY A 341 1.46 -23.62 11.06
C GLY A 341 2.28 -22.45 10.54
N GLY A 342 3.51 -22.35 11.04
CA GLY A 342 4.50 -21.38 10.60
C GLY A 342 5.18 -20.67 11.75
N THR A 343 5.95 -19.64 11.43
CA THR A 343 6.62 -18.79 12.41
C THR A 343 6.38 -17.32 12.09
N VAL A 344 6.35 -16.50 13.14
CA VAL A 344 6.31 -15.04 13.06
C VAL A 344 7.60 -14.46 13.60
N ASN A 345 8.08 -13.42 12.94
CA ASN A 345 9.11 -12.52 13.41
C ASN A 345 8.67 -11.10 13.09
N ALA A 346 8.34 -10.33 14.13
CA ALA A 346 7.85 -8.98 13.99
C ALA A 346 8.54 -8.03 14.97
N ALA A 347 8.76 -6.81 14.51
CA ALA A 347 9.26 -5.71 15.32
C ALA A 347 8.61 -4.40 14.88
N LEU A 348 8.12 -3.64 15.86
CA LEU A 348 7.80 -2.24 15.74
C LEU A 348 8.89 -1.45 16.44
N THR A 349 9.54 -0.52 15.74
CA THR A 349 10.54 0.37 16.32
C THR A 349 10.09 1.82 16.27
N PHE A 350 10.55 2.60 17.25
CA PHE A 350 10.37 4.03 17.33
C PHE A 350 11.73 4.68 17.60
N ASN A 351 12.13 5.64 16.76
CA ASN A 351 13.43 6.31 16.79
C ASN A 351 14.62 5.34 16.90
N GLY A 352 14.54 4.22 16.17
CA GLY A 352 15.58 3.18 16.13
C GLY A 352 15.62 2.25 17.35
N LYS A 353 14.63 2.32 18.25
CA LYS A 353 14.50 1.46 19.44
C LYS A 353 13.26 0.58 19.33
N ALA A 354 13.38 -0.70 19.65
CA ALA A 354 12.25 -1.63 19.63
C ALA A 354 11.19 -1.22 20.66
N VAL A 355 9.92 -1.12 20.25
CA VAL A 355 8.77 -0.80 21.10
C VAL A 355 8.03 -2.08 21.45
N VAL A 356 7.71 -2.87 20.42
CA VAL A 356 7.07 -4.17 20.54
C VAL A 356 7.77 -5.13 19.61
N THR A 357 8.03 -6.34 20.08
CA THR A 357 8.53 -7.43 19.23
C THR A 357 7.68 -8.67 19.43
N ALA A 358 7.46 -9.44 18.38
CA ALA A 358 6.79 -10.73 18.44
C ALA A 358 7.65 -11.79 17.72
N PHE A 359 7.92 -12.91 18.37
CA PHE A 359 8.70 -13.99 17.76
C PHE A 359 8.25 -15.35 18.27
N GLY A 360 8.13 -16.32 17.37
CA GLY A 360 7.81 -17.69 17.74
C GLY A 360 6.95 -18.44 16.73
N PRO A 361 6.58 -19.68 17.03
CA PRO A 361 5.70 -20.47 16.19
C PRO A 361 4.26 -19.96 16.25
N LEU A 362 3.57 -20.00 15.10
CA LEU A 362 2.14 -19.73 14.98
C LEU A 362 1.29 -20.94 15.40
N ALA A 363 1.87 -22.14 15.36
CA ALA A 363 1.16 -23.37 15.63
C ALA A 363 0.61 -23.44 17.06
N ASP A 364 -0.57 -24.04 17.17
CA ASP A 364 -1.11 -24.56 18.43
C ASP A 364 -0.08 -25.56 18.98
N GLY A 365 0.17 -25.55 20.30
CA GLY A 365 0.99 -26.60 20.90
C GLY A 365 0.37 -27.97 20.69
N ASN A 366 1.01 -29.03 21.20
CA ASN A 366 0.40 -30.37 21.20
C ASN A 366 -0.90 -30.48 22.03
N ASP A 367 -1.32 -29.39 22.66
CA ASP A 367 -2.51 -29.26 23.49
C ASP A 367 -3.67 -28.74 22.64
N MET A 368 -4.82 -29.41 22.70
CA MET A 368 -6.01 -29.08 21.89
C MET A 368 -6.72 -27.80 22.35
N ASP A 369 -6.29 -27.22 23.47
CA ASP A 369 -6.86 -25.99 24.04
C ASP A 369 -6.14 -24.70 23.58
N LEU A 370 -5.02 -24.82 22.86
CA LEU A 370 -4.24 -23.68 22.36
C LEU A 370 -4.77 -23.19 21.01
N GLN A 371 -4.89 -21.87 20.87
CA GLN A 371 -5.27 -21.19 19.62
C GLN A 371 -4.03 -20.69 18.85
N PRO A 372 -4.17 -20.43 17.54
CA PRO A 372 -3.04 -19.99 16.73
C PRO A 372 -2.41 -18.72 17.29
N GLY A 373 -1.10 -18.75 17.49
CA GLY A 373 -0.34 -17.63 18.04
C GLY A 373 -0.15 -17.63 19.56
N ASP A 374 -0.72 -18.58 20.31
CA ASP A 374 -0.53 -18.65 21.78
C ASP A 374 0.94 -18.89 22.17
N GLN A 375 1.74 -19.50 21.30
CA GLN A 375 3.18 -19.71 21.51
C GLN A 375 4.05 -18.54 21.06
N VAL A 376 3.47 -17.51 20.45
CA VAL A 376 4.21 -16.33 20.01
C VAL A 376 4.55 -15.50 21.23
N LYS A 377 5.84 -15.20 21.38
CA LYS A 377 6.33 -14.36 22.48
C LYS A 377 6.28 -12.91 22.08
N PHE A 378 5.41 -12.15 22.73
CA PHE A 378 5.36 -10.71 22.64
C PHE A 378 6.22 -10.10 23.73
N ARG A 379 7.05 -9.11 23.37
CA ARG A 379 7.84 -8.33 24.33
C ARG A 379 7.61 -6.85 24.14
N TYR A 380 7.40 -6.14 25.24
CA TYR A 380 7.18 -4.69 25.28
C TYR A 380 7.52 -4.12 26.68
N VAL A 381 7.72 -2.81 26.78
CA VAL A 381 7.95 -2.14 28.07
C VAL A 381 6.64 -1.53 28.57
N LYS A 382 6.21 -1.89 29.77
CA LYS A 382 5.03 -1.35 30.46
C LYS A 382 5.40 -1.00 31.90
N SER A 383 5.07 0.21 32.34
CA SER A 383 5.35 0.70 33.70
C SER A 383 6.81 0.49 34.14
N GLY A 384 7.77 0.81 33.27
CA GLY A 384 9.21 0.65 33.54
C GLY A 384 9.72 -0.80 33.64
N LYS A 385 8.96 -1.79 33.14
CA LYS A 385 9.36 -3.20 33.14
C LYS A 385 9.23 -3.81 31.76
N LEU A 386 10.17 -4.68 31.40
CA LEU A 386 10.03 -5.56 30.24
C LEU A 386 9.00 -6.63 30.56
N VAL A 387 7.95 -6.69 29.76
CA VAL A 387 6.91 -7.73 29.81
C VAL A 387 7.20 -8.71 28.68
N GLU A 388 7.16 -10.01 28.98
CA GLU A 388 7.09 -11.10 28.00
C GLU A 388 5.75 -11.81 28.20
N ALA A 389 4.94 -11.90 27.14
CA ALA A 389 3.55 -12.36 27.20
C ALA A 389 3.17 -13.15 25.93
N ASP A 390 2.14 -13.99 26.04
CA ASP A 390 1.48 -14.60 24.88
C ASP A 390 0.64 -13.58 24.12
N PHE A 391 0.08 -13.98 22.96
CA PHE A 391 -0.73 -13.12 22.12
C PHE A 391 -1.93 -12.53 22.87
N ARG A 392 -2.72 -13.32 23.61
CA ARG A 392 -3.95 -12.85 24.24
C ARG A 392 -3.68 -11.86 25.37
N THR A 393 -2.66 -12.14 26.17
CA THR A 393 -2.23 -11.25 27.26
C THR A 393 -1.68 -9.96 26.69
N ALA A 394 -0.85 -10.02 25.64
CA ALA A 394 -0.36 -8.83 24.95
C ALA A 394 -1.49 -8.04 24.28
N GLU A 395 -2.43 -8.71 23.62
CA GLU A 395 -3.59 -8.07 22.99
C GLU A 395 -4.42 -7.31 24.02
N LYS A 396 -4.77 -7.95 25.13
CA LYS A 396 -5.51 -7.32 26.22
C LYS A 396 -4.76 -6.10 26.77
N ASP A 397 -3.48 -6.26 27.07
CA ASP A 397 -2.64 -5.17 27.60
C ASP A 397 -2.55 -3.99 26.63
N LEU A 398 -2.44 -4.24 25.33
CA LEU A 398 -2.37 -3.19 24.30
C LEU A 398 -3.75 -2.55 24.03
N GLN A 399 -4.84 -3.32 24.09
CA GLN A 399 -6.20 -2.82 23.90
C GLN A 399 -6.65 -1.91 25.05
N GLU A 400 -6.34 -2.27 26.30
CA GLU A 400 -6.61 -1.44 27.48
C GLU A 400 -5.92 -0.07 27.39
N LEU A 401 -4.74 -0.03 26.75
CA LEU A 401 -3.99 1.22 26.53
C LEU A 401 -4.49 2.04 25.34
N ALA A 402 -5.05 1.38 24.32
CA ALA A 402 -5.68 2.05 23.18
C ALA A 402 -7.03 2.69 23.53
N ASN A 403 -7.73 2.17 24.55
CA ASN A 403 -9.02 2.68 25.03
C ASN A 403 -9.00 2.88 26.57
N PRO A 404 -8.38 3.96 27.09
CA PRO A 404 -8.26 4.19 28.53
C PRO A 404 -9.60 4.51 29.26
N ARG A 405 -10.75 4.27 28.62
CA ARG A 405 -12.10 4.37 29.22
C ARG A 405 -13.04 3.31 28.64
N ARG A 406 -13.04 2.13 29.26
CA ARG A 406 -14.27 1.44 29.64
C ARG A 406 -14.23 1.17 31.13
#